data_AF-A0A955ZVF6-F1
#
_entry.id   AF-A0A955ZVF6-F1
#
_cell.length_a   1.000
_cell.length_b   1.000
_cell.length_c   1.000
_cell.angle_alpha   90.00
_cell.angle_beta   90.00
_cell.angle_gamma   90.00
#
_symmetry.space_group_name_H-M   'P 1'
#
loop_
_entity.id
_entity.type
_entity.pdbx_description
1 polymer ?
#
loop_
_entity_poly.entity_id
_entity_poly.type
_entity_poly.pdbx_seq_one_letter_code
_entity_poly.pdbx_strand_id
1 'polypeptide(L)'
;MEPEFFLELIRRHLPLLIDRAEYSDENLSIGGREWSFNSTSPWRILAGKRLHVGSYEDDSYAPAAKLVGRQIVRVEAQGSRGSMDPSFELDDGSVLEVFSCHFLEPWILRLPDEPIVVASPSAEEGAA
;
A
#
# COMPACT_ATOMS: atom_id res chain seq x y z
N MET A 1 8.59 7.48 12.13
CA MET A 1 8.85 8.18 10.85
C MET A 1 7.73 9.19 10.68
N GLU A 2 8.02 10.42 10.28
CA GLU A 2 6.94 11.38 10.01
C GLU A 2 6.18 10.93 8.74
N PRO A 3 4.84 10.83 8.75
CA PRO A 3 4.07 10.36 7.60
C PRO A 3 4.36 11.12 6.30
N GLU A 4 4.69 12.41 6.40
CA GLU A 4 5.01 13.22 5.23
C GLU A 4 6.28 12.77 4.49
N PHE A 5 7.24 12.14 5.17
CA PHE A 5 8.50 11.75 4.54
C PHE A 5 8.29 10.76 3.40
N PHE A 6 7.64 9.62 3.66
CA PHE A 6 7.45 8.59 2.64
C PHE A 6 6.48 9.04 1.55
N LEU A 7 5.47 9.85 1.91
CA LEU A 7 4.52 10.41 0.95
C LEU A 7 5.22 11.33 -0.04
N GLU A 8 6.13 12.19 0.42
CA GLU A 8 6.94 13.04 -0.45
C GLU A 8 7.83 12.21 -1.39
N LEU A 9 8.44 11.12 -0.91
CA LEU A 9 9.22 10.23 -1.76
C LEU A 9 8.36 9.67 -2.90
N ILE A 10 7.22 9.06 -2.57
CA ILE A 10 6.32 8.48 -3.58
C ILE A 10 5.85 9.55 -4.56
N ARG A 11 5.43 10.74 -4.07
CA ARG A 11 4.94 11.85 -4.89
C ARG A 11 5.92 12.29 -5.98
N ARG A 12 7.24 12.18 -5.74
CA ARG A 12 8.28 12.53 -6.74
C ARG A 12 8.38 11.55 -7.90
N HIS A 13 7.90 10.32 -7.71
CA HIS A 13 7.94 9.26 -8.73
C HIS A 13 6.58 9.01 -9.39
N LEU A 14 5.53 9.73 -8.99
CA LEU A 14 4.23 9.60 -9.63
C LEU A 14 4.25 10.15 -11.09
N PRO A 15 3.49 9.53 -12.02
CA PRO A 15 2.71 8.32 -11.82
C PRO A 15 3.56 7.04 -11.80
N LEU A 16 3.16 6.07 -10.98
CA LEU A 16 3.83 4.77 -10.89
C LEU A 16 2.99 3.70 -11.61
N LEU A 17 3.50 3.18 -12.74
CA LEU A 17 2.88 2.06 -13.45
C LEU A 17 3.05 0.76 -12.64
N ILE A 18 1.95 0.05 -12.42
CA ILE A 18 1.92 -1.28 -11.83
C ILE A 18 2.03 -2.30 -12.97
N ASP A 19 3.22 -2.86 -13.20
CA ASP A 19 3.42 -3.96 -14.16
C ASP A 19 3.29 -5.34 -13.51
N ARG A 20 3.35 -5.38 -12.18
CA ARG A 20 3.28 -6.57 -11.35
C ARG A 20 2.34 -6.31 -10.16
N ALA A 21 1.41 -7.23 -9.93
CA ALA A 21 0.60 -7.25 -8.73
C ALA A 21 0.22 -8.68 -8.36
N GLU A 22 0.34 -9.01 -7.08
CA GLU A 22 0.13 -10.34 -6.53
C GLU A 22 -0.37 -10.22 -5.09
N TYR A 23 -1.28 -11.09 -4.71
CA TYR A 23 -1.62 -11.33 -3.32
C TYR A 23 -1.48 -12.84 -3.07
N SER A 24 -0.60 -13.23 -2.15
CA SER A 24 -0.35 -14.64 -1.80
C SER A 24 0.15 -14.72 -0.37
N ASP A 25 -0.29 -15.74 0.37
CA ASP A 25 0.13 -15.98 1.76
C ASP A 25 0.07 -14.70 2.62
N GLU A 26 -1.05 -13.99 2.55
CA GLU A 26 -1.31 -12.73 3.28
C GLU A 26 -0.42 -11.54 2.87
N ASN A 27 0.48 -11.70 1.91
CA ASN A 27 1.35 -10.66 1.41
C ASN A 27 0.81 -10.05 0.11
N LEU A 28 0.43 -8.77 0.17
CA LEU A 28 0.20 -7.95 -1.02
C LEU A 28 1.53 -7.45 -1.55
N SER A 29 1.75 -7.66 -2.84
CA SER A 29 2.91 -7.15 -3.53
C SER A 29 2.51 -6.50 -4.84
N ILE A 30 2.80 -5.20 -4.96
CA ILE A 30 2.63 -4.45 -6.21
C ILE A 30 3.96 -3.81 -6.59
N GLY A 31 4.17 -3.59 -7.88
CA GLY A 31 5.39 -2.96 -8.33
C GLY A 31 5.42 -2.70 -9.81
N GLY A 32 6.50 -2.05 -10.20
CA GLY A 32 6.80 -1.75 -11.58
C GLY A 32 8.30 -1.71 -11.80
N ARG A 33 8.69 -1.20 -12.97
CA ARG A 33 10.09 -0.91 -13.26
C ARG A 33 10.72 -0.08 -12.13
N GLU A 34 11.67 -0.70 -11.43
CA GLU A 34 12.55 -0.09 -10.42
C GLU A 34 11.85 0.36 -9.12
N TRP A 35 10.57 0.00 -8.92
CA TRP A 35 9.84 0.26 -7.68
C TRP A 35 9.01 -0.95 -7.21
N SER A 36 8.79 -1.05 -5.91
CA SER A 36 7.90 -2.09 -5.34
C SER A 36 7.33 -1.67 -4.00
N PHE A 37 6.10 -2.08 -3.74
CA PHE A 37 5.45 -2.00 -2.44
C PHE A 37 5.03 -3.41 -2.01
N ASN A 38 5.37 -3.79 -0.78
CA ASN A 38 5.00 -5.07 -0.18
C ASN A 38 4.37 -4.81 1.17
N SER A 39 3.31 -5.54 1.52
CA SER A 39 2.66 -5.43 2.80
C SER A 39 2.07 -6.77 3.18
N THR A 40 2.35 -7.21 4.41
CA THR A 40 1.63 -8.32 5.06
C THR A 40 0.41 -7.84 5.83
N SER A 41 0.12 -6.53 5.78
CA SER A 41 -1.01 -5.93 6.46
C SER A 41 -2.30 -6.13 5.66
N PRO A 42 -3.46 -6.10 6.33
CA PRO A 42 -4.74 -6.01 5.65
C PRO A 42 -4.77 -4.85 4.66
N TRP A 43 -5.49 -5.06 3.56
CA TRP A 43 -5.66 -4.07 2.51
C TRP A 43 -7.06 -4.14 1.92
N ARG A 44 -7.47 -3.08 1.22
CA ARG A 44 -8.72 -3.06 0.48
C ARG A 44 -8.64 -2.17 -0.75
N ILE A 45 -9.51 -2.43 -1.73
CA ILE A 45 -9.73 -1.56 -2.87
C ILE A 45 -11.12 -0.93 -2.76
N LEU A 46 -11.18 0.40 -2.88
CA LEU A 46 -12.41 1.17 -2.93
C LEU A 46 -12.65 1.67 -4.36
N ALA A 47 -13.90 1.60 -4.84
CA ALA A 47 -14.34 2.27 -6.06
C ALA A 47 -15.34 3.37 -5.67
N GLY A 48 -14.85 4.61 -5.55
CA GLY A 48 -15.62 5.70 -4.93
C GLY A 48 -15.91 5.40 -3.45
N LYS A 49 -17.20 5.35 -3.07
CA LYS A 49 -17.62 5.05 -1.68
C LYS A 49 -17.88 3.56 -1.42
N ARG A 50 -17.66 2.69 -2.41
CA ARG A 50 -18.00 1.28 -2.32
C ARG A 50 -16.74 0.45 -2.12
N LEU A 51 -16.77 -0.44 -1.12
CA LEU A 51 -15.78 -1.50 -1.00
C LEU A 51 -15.88 -2.40 -2.23
N HIS A 52 -14.81 -2.44 -3.01
CA HIS A 52 -14.71 -3.33 -4.15
C HIS A 52 -14.23 -4.70 -3.69
N VAL A 53 -13.15 -4.73 -2.89
CA VAL A 53 -12.44 -5.96 -2.46
C VAL A 53 -11.73 -5.71 -1.13
N GLY A 54 -11.66 -6.73 -0.26
CA GLY A 54 -10.80 -6.79 0.93
C GLY A 54 -9.83 -7.97 0.93
N SER A 55 -8.75 -7.88 1.71
CA SER A 55 -7.67 -8.88 1.81
C SER A 55 -8.13 -10.29 2.21
N TYR A 56 -9.24 -10.41 2.94
CA TYR A 56 -9.73 -11.71 3.44
C TYR A 56 -10.90 -12.29 2.63
N GLU A 57 -11.24 -11.69 1.50
CA GLU A 57 -12.23 -12.28 0.60
C GLU A 57 -11.59 -13.45 -0.17
N ASP A 58 -12.32 -14.56 -0.34
CA ASP A 58 -11.84 -15.76 -1.04
C ASP A 58 -11.30 -15.45 -2.44
N ASP A 59 -11.88 -14.44 -3.09
CA ASP A 59 -11.51 -14.01 -4.44
C ASP A 59 -10.35 -12.99 -4.48
N SER A 60 -9.78 -12.57 -3.35
CA SER A 60 -8.78 -11.47 -3.23
C SER A 60 -7.54 -11.58 -4.14
N TYR A 61 -7.18 -12.79 -4.56
CA TYR A 61 -6.15 -13.07 -5.56
C TYR A 61 -6.42 -12.41 -6.93
N ALA A 62 -7.66 -12.50 -7.43
CA ALA A 62 -8.01 -12.00 -8.76
C ALA A 62 -8.02 -10.46 -8.85
N PRO A 63 -8.54 -9.72 -7.85
CA PRO A 63 -8.43 -8.28 -7.76
C PRO A 63 -7.02 -7.72 -7.71
N ALA A 64 -6.09 -8.37 -7.00
CA ALA A 64 -4.69 -7.94 -7.02
C ALA A 64 -4.15 -7.98 -8.45
N ALA A 65 -4.42 -9.04 -9.21
CA ALA A 65 -4.04 -9.12 -10.62
C ALA A 65 -4.67 -8.02 -11.50
N LYS A 66 -5.86 -7.49 -11.14
CA LYS A 66 -6.50 -6.37 -11.87
C LYS A 66 -5.80 -5.02 -11.65
N LEU A 67 -4.88 -4.93 -10.70
CA LEU A 67 -4.04 -3.74 -10.52
C LEU A 67 -2.97 -3.62 -11.63
N VAL A 68 -2.61 -4.73 -12.28
CA VAL A 68 -1.65 -4.71 -13.40
C VAL A 68 -2.18 -3.86 -14.55
N GLY A 69 -1.34 -2.96 -15.05
CA GLY A 69 -1.67 -1.99 -16.09
C GLY A 69 -2.29 -0.69 -15.56
N ARG A 70 -2.62 -0.60 -14.26
CA ARG A 70 -3.04 0.65 -13.61
C ARG A 70 -1.84 1.50 -13.23
N GLN A 71 -2.09 2.79 -13.05
CA GLN A 71 -1.10 3.74 -12.55
C GLN A 71 -1.55 4.28 -11.21
N ILE A 72 -0.63 4.32 -10.23
CA ILE A 72 -0.82 5.14 -9.03
C ILE A 72 -0.59 6.59 -9.45
N VAL A 73 -1.59 7.44 -9.27
CA VAL A 73 -1.57 8.85 -9.69
C VAL A 73 -1.57 9.83 -8.53
N ARG A 74 -1.96 9.39 -7.33
CA ARG A 74 -1.89 10.16 -6.09
C ARG A 74 -1.64 9.23 -4.90
N VAL A 75 -0.99 9.77 -3.89
CA VAL A 75 -0.79 9.09 -2.60
C VAL A 75 -1.11 10.04 -1.44
N GLU A 76 -1.78 9.50 -0.43
CA GLU A 76 -2.10 10.17 0.83
C GLU A 76 -1.82 9.24 2.01
N ALA A 77 -1.76 9.81 3.22
CA ALA A 77 -1.86 8.99 4.42
C ALA A 77 -3.27 8.39 4.49
N GLN A 78 -3.35 7.12 4.87
CA GLN A 78 -4.60 6.42 5.10
C GLN A 78 -5.31 7.04 6.33
N GLY A 79 -6.57 7.44 6.16
CA GLY A 79 -7.34 8.09 7.22
C GLY A 79 -6.91 9.54 7.51
N SER A 80 -7.31 10.08 8.66
CA SER A 80 -7.23 11.53 8.93
C SER A 80 -6.18 11.95 9.97
N ARG A 81 -5.51 11.02 10.66
CA ARG A 81 -4.53 11.35 11.72
C ARG A 81 -3.45 10.27 11.91
N GLY A 82 -2.19 10.67 11.77
CA GLY A 82 -1.02 9.96 12.32
C GLY A 82 -0.76 8.54 11.78
N SER A 83 -1.55 8.06 10.82
CA SER A 83 -1.29 6.80 10.15
C SER A 83 -0.02 6.92 9.32
N MET A 84 0.84 5.91 9.45
CA MET A 84 1.96 5.73 8.53
C MET A 84 1.55 4.92 7.31
N ASP A 85 0.28 4.53 7.17
CA ASP A 85 -0.14 3.71 6.04
C ASP A 85 -0.44 4.54 4.79
N PRO A 86 -0.06 4.08 3.60
CA PRO A 86 -0.42 4.74 2.36
C PRO A 86 -1.85 4.43 1.91
N SER A 87 -2.44 5.42 1.26
CA SER A 87 -3.62 5.31 0.40
C SER A 87 -3.20 5.68 -1.03
N PHE A 88 -3.31 4.73 -1.95
CA PHE A 88 -2.90 4.88 -3.35
C PHE A 88 -4.13 5.06 -4.25
N GLU A 89 -4.28 6.25 -4.84
CA GLU A 89 -5.32 6.51 -5.85
C GLU A 89 -4.81 6.06 -7.22
N LEU A 90 -5.61 5.25 -7.92
CA LEU A 90 -5.33 4.76 -9.26
C LEU A 90 -5.97 5.65 -10.34
N ASP A 91 -5.49 5.52 -11.57
CA ASP A 91 -5.95 6.28 -12.73
C ASP A 91 -7.43 6.08 -13.10
N ASP A 92 -8.07 5.01 -12.65
CA ASP A 92 -9.52 4.79 -12.79
C ASP A 92 -10.34 5.34 -11.61
N GLY A 93 -9.70 6.04 -10.67
CA GLY A 93 -10.32 6.61 -9.48
C GLY A 93 -10.59 5.61 -8.36
N SER A 94 -10.17 4.35 -8.50
CA SER A 94 -10.15 3.42 -7.38
C SER A 94 -8.99 3.73 -6.43
N VAL A 95 -9.13 3.29 -5.17
CA VAL A 95 -8.16 3.58 -4.11
C VAL A 95 -7.77 2.29 -3.40
N LEU A 96 -6.48 1.99 -3.37
CA LEU A 96 -5.90 0.91 -2.58
C LEU A 96 -5.44 1.47 -1.23
N GLU A 97 -6.04 0.98 -0.15
CA GLU A 97 -5.65 1.33 1.22
C GLU A 97 -5.01 0.13 1.92
N VAL A 98 -3.98 0.41 2.72
CA VAL A 98 -3.26 -0.55 3.56
C VAL A 98 -3.48 -0.19 5.02
N PHE A 99 -3.48 -1.20 5.90
CA PHE A 99 -3.79 -1.05 7.32
C PHE A 99 -2.77 -1.79 8.16
N SER A 100 -1.56 -1.25 8.36
CA SER A 100 -0.60 -1.84 9.30
C SER A 100 -1.12 -1.63 10.72
N CYS A 101 -1.84 -2.63 11.23
CA CYS A 101 -2.54 -2.57 12.51
C CYS A 101 -1.68 -3.13 13.65
N HIS A 102 -0.69 -3.96 13.31
CA HIS A 102 0.21 -4.60 14.27
C HIS A 102 1.67 -4.48 13.83
N PHE A 103 2.61 -4.46 14.79
CA PHE A 103 4.06 -4.37 14.49
C PHE A 103 4.60 -5.57 13.70
N LEU A 104 3.86 -6.68 13.67
CA LEU A 104 4.16 -7.88 12.87
C LEU A 104 3.66 -7.80 11.43
N GLU A 105 2.97 -6.71 11.08
CA GLU A 105 2.38 -6.49 9.76
C GLU A 105 3.00 -5.26 9.10
N PRO A 106 4.32 -5.25 8.85
CA PRO A 106 4.96 -4.09 8.22
C PRO A 106 4.58 -3.97 6.75
N TRP A 107 4.79 -2.77 6.21
CA TRP A 107 4.95 -2.57 4.78
C TRP A 107 6.36 -2.10 4.43
N ILE A 108 6.78 -2.44 3.22
CA ILE A 108 8.10 -2.15 2.66
C ILE A 108 7.92 -1.48 1.32
N LEU A 109 8.53 -0.31 1.14
CA LEU A 109 8.55 0.44 -0.09
C LEU A 109 9.99 0.58 -0.59
N ARG A 110 10.17 0.31 -1.88
CA ARG A 110 11.39 0.60 -2.64
C ARG A 110 11.04 1.50 -3.81
N LEU A 111 11.78 2.60 -3.95
CA LEU A 111 11.70 3.52 -5.07
C LEU A 111 13.11 3.66 -5.71
N PRO A 112 13.20 4.07 -6.98
CA PRO A 112 14.48 4.31 -7.64
C PRO A 112 15.28 5.40 -6.93
N ASP A 113 16.58 5.16 -6.67
CA ASP A 113 17.51 6.12 -6.07
C ASP A 113 17.13 6.67 -4.67
N GLU A 114 16.10 6.10 -4.03
CA GLU A 114 15.63 6.48 -2.71
C GLU A 114 15.93 5.40 -1.66
N PRO A 115 16.01 5.74 -0.37
CA PRO A 115 16.17 4.74 0.68
C PRO A 115 14.97 3.78 0.73
N ILE A 116 15.23 2.51 1.10
CA ILE A 116 14.15 1.57 1.40
C ILE A 116 13.42 2.08 2.64
N VAL A 117 12.10 2.22 2.51
CA VAL A 117 11.23 2.64 3.60
C VAL A 117 10.54 1.40 4.16
N VAL A 118 10.62 1.24 5.47
CA VAL A 118 9.86 0.22 6.21
C VAL A 118 9.06 0.94 7.26
N ALA A 119 7.76 0.68 7.31
CA ALA A 119 6.94 1.15 8.42
C ALA A 119 6.06 0.03 8.97
N SER A 120 5.88 0.11 10.28
CA SER A 120 4.94 -0.69 11.06
C SER A 120 4.51 0.17 12.24
N PRO A 121 3.39 -0.15 12.89
CA PRO A 121 3.14 0.32 14.24
C PRO A 121 4.32 -0.08 15.13
N SER A 122 4.65 0.77 16.10
CA SER A 122 5.53 0.37 17.19
C SER A 122 4.82 -0.69 18.02
N ALA A 123 5.55 -1.71 18.50
CA ALA A 123 5.05 -2.52 19.60
C ALA A 123 4.87 -1.60 20.82
N GLU A 124 3.75 -1.69 21.53
CA GLU A 124 3.70 -1.13 22.89
C GLU A 124 4.73 -1.88 23.74
N GLU A 125 5.72 -1.17 24.28
CA GLU A 125 6.58 -1.72 25.33
C GLU A 125 5.70 -1.96 26.57
N GLY A 126 5.33 -3.23 26.81
CA GLY A 126 4.75 -3.65 28.09
C GLY A 126 3.35 -4.23 28.02
N ALA A 127 3.23 -5.44 27.48
CA ALA A 127 2.19 -6.38 27.88
C ALA A 127 2.83 -7.73 28.21
N ALA A 128 3.39 -7.82 29.41
CA ALA A 128 3.73 -9.05 30.10
C ALA A 128 3.15 -8.98 31.52
#